data_AF-H2YU05-F1
#
_entry.id   AF-H2YU05-F1
#
_cell.length_a   1.000
_cell.length_b   1.000
_cell.length_c   1.000
_cell.angle_alpha   90.00
_cell.angle_beta   90.00
_cell.angle_gamma   90.00
#
_symmetry.space_group_name_H-M   'P 1'
#
loop_
_entity.id
_entity.type
_entity.pdbx_description
1 polymer ?
#
loop_
_entity_poly.entity_id
_entity_poly.type
_entity_poly.pdbx_seq_one_letter_code
_entity_poly.pdbx_strand_id
1 'polypeptide(L)'
;PVSYRVDADKGFNFAVSDDTFVCQKKNHFQVTVHIGVVGHPCYIKTEEGLKAIDAFYINLYGFESQNQTIAIEQSQSDRSKKAFHPVKVDLPGDQVTKVTIGRLHFSETTTNNMRKKGRPNPDQRYFMAIVALHAQSGGKSYAVCAAGTEKIIVRASNPGQFDQDDIQWQRSQIPDAIFHQGRVGINYDHPDEALVVHGNIKLTGHIMQPSDLRAKQAIEEVDSRDQLRNVQNVRICRYRYSPEYAMYAGIDSNREETGNLFWVIAQEFAGILPEAVRDTGEVKLANGETINNFLVVDKVDFISVDPNCLTRSQIRRLRDRLYMENVGAVKELCKLTGNFEERIDELERLNKRLTQLRKYDSIRSKTSVISVSRQGSTRNPEKPHSNRRSGATTRGSRTAKVPRQGCMGHRCVQAMVISLVIVMAFRY
;
A
#
# COMPACT_ATOMS: atom_id res chain seq x y z
N PRO A 1 25.48 -48.71 6.73
CA PRO A 1 25.69 -47.31 7.17
C PRO A 1 24.52 -46.86 8.04
N VAL A 2 24.75 -46.01 9.04
CA VAL A 2 23.66 -45.45 9.87
C VAL A 2 23.09 -44.22 9.16
N SER A 3 21.78 -44.20 8.95
CA SER A 3 21.05 -42.99 8.57
C SER A 3 20.84 -42.16 9.83
N TYR A 4 21.41 -40.94 9.86
CA TYR A 4 21.37 -40.08 11.04
C TYR A 4 20.91 -38.67 10.63
N ARG A 5 19.77 -38.24 11.17
CA ARG A 5 19.21 -36.90 10.98
C ARG A 5 18.83 -36.32 12.34
N VAL A 6 19.09 -35.03 12.50
CA VAL A 6 18.81 -34.27 13.72
C VAL A 6 18.07 -32.99 13.34
N ASP A 7 16.91 -32.76 13.95
CA ASP A 7 16.07 -31.60 13.74
C ASP A 7 15.93 -30.82 15.06
N ALA A 8 16.18 -29.51 15.04
CA ALA A 8 16.02 -28.64 16.20
C ALA A 8 14.60 -28.04 16.23
N ASP A 9 13.63 -28.82 16.73
CA ASP A 9 12.19 -28.50 16.68
C ASP A 9 11.81 -27.11 17.25
N LYS A 10 12.55 -26.64 18.26
CA LYS A 10 12.22 -25.44 19.04
C LYS A 10 13.44 -24.88 19.76
N GLY A 11 13.48 -23.56 19.94
CA GLY A 11 14.35 -22.88 20.90
C GLY A 11 15.41 -21.96 20.29
N PHE A 12 15.62 -22.08 18.98
CA PHE A 12 16.51 -21.25 18.17
C PHE A 12 15.68 -20.31 17.30
N ASN A 13 16.12 -19.07 17.14
CA ASN A 13 15.51 -18.09 16.24
C ASN A 13 16.64 -17.40 15.46
N PHE A 14 16.47 -17.16 14.17
CA PHE A 14 17.46 -16.43 13.38
C PHE A 14 17.37 -14.93 13.69
N ALA A 15 18.49 -14.31 14.10
CA ALA A 15 18.59 -12.89 14.37
C ALA A 15 19.29 -12.19 13.20
N VAL A 16 18.53 -11.47 12.38
CA VAL A 16 19.03 -10.77 11.19
C VAL A 16 20.13 -9.77 11.52
N SER A 17 20.04 -9.09 12.67
CA SER A 17 21.02 -8.08 13.10
C SER A 17 22.34 -8.67 13.64
N ASP A 18 22.40 -9.99 13.86
CA ASP A 18 23.60 -10.75 14.23
C ASP A 18 24.03 -11.77 13.13
N ASP A 19 23.27 -11.87 12.03
CA ASP A 19 23.40 -12.84 10.92
C ASP A 19 23.59 -14.30 11.38
N THR A 20 22.86 -14.71 12.43
CA THR A 20 23.09 -16.01 13.08
C THR A 20 21.89 -16.48 13.90
N PHE A 21 21.86 -17.76 14.28
CA PHE A 21 20.85 -18.29 15.18
C PHE A 21 21.14 -17.95 16.64
N VAL A 22 20.12 -17.45 17.34
CA VAL A 22 20.17 -17.09 18.75
C VAL A 22 19.21 -17.98 19.54
N CYS A 23 19.70 -18.54 20.64
CA CYS A 23 18.84 -19.13 21.68
C CYS A 23 19.04 -18.44 23.02
N GLN A 24 18.09 -18.64 23.92
CA GLN A 24 18.05 -17.97 25.22
C GLN A 24 18.27 -19.00 26.33
N LYS A 25 19.30 -18.85 27.16
CA LYS A 25 19.68 -19.79 28.23
C LYS A 25 18.52 -20.11 29.19
N LYS A 26 17.61 -19.15 29.41
CA LYS A 26 16.41 -19.31 30.25
C LYS A 26 15.31 -20.13 29.56
N ASN A 27 15.20 -20.04 28.24
CA ASN A 27 14.22 -20.81 27.46
C ASN A 27 14.79 -22.21 27.20
N HIS A 28 13.89 -23.19 27.04
CA HIS A 28 14.32 -24.51 26.60
C HIS A 28 14.35 -24.61 25.09
N PHE A 29 15.30 -25.39 24.58
CA PHE A 29 15.25 -25.94 23.23
C PHE A 29 14.80 -27.41 23.26
N GLN A 30 14.46 -27.93 22.09
CA GLN A 30 14.09 -29.32 21.86
C GLN A 30 14.76 -29.81 20.57
N VAL A 31 15.19 -31.07 20.60
CA VAL A 31 15.79 -31.76 19.46
C VAL A 31 15.04 -33.06 19.22
N THR A 32 14.81 -33.38 17.95
CA THR A 32 14.36 -34.69 17.49
C THR A 32 15.47 -35.35 16.68
N VAL A 33 15.76 -36.61 16.99
CA VAL A 33 16.78 -37.43 16.32
C VAL A 33 16.09 -38.59 15.61
N HIS A 34 16.45 -38.80 14.35
CA HIS A 34 16.02 -39.91 13.50
C HIS A 34 17.23 -40.80 13.20
N ILE A 35 17.17 -42.06 13.67
CA ILE A 35 18.26 -43.03 13.54
C ILE A 35 17.75 -44.26 12.79
N GLY A 36 18.20 -44.46 11.55
CA GLY A 36 17.95 -45.67 10.77
C GLY A 36 19.18 -46.57 10.74
N VAL A 37 19.03 -47.84 11.12
CA VAL A 37 20.11 -48.83 11.06
C VAL A 37 19.70 -49.99 10.16
N VAL A 38 20.58 -50.39 9.24
CA VAL A 38 20.39 -51.57 8.40
C VAL A 38 20.97 -52.80 9.10
N GLY A 39 20.17 -53.86 9.24
CA GLY A 39 20.49 -55.04 10.04
C GLY A 39 20.62 -54.76 11.54
N HIS A 40 20.97 -55.78 12.32
CA HIS A 40 21.11 -55.68 13.77
C HIS A 40 22.57 -55.42 14.19
N PRO A 41 22.91 -54.26 14.78
CA PRO A 41 24.29 -53.89 15.08
C PRO A 41 24.81 -54.54 16.38
N CYS A 42 25.49 -55.68 16.28
CA CYS A 42 26.03 -56.41 17.44
C CYS A 42 27.44 -55.97 17.88
N TYR A 43 28.24 -55.39 16.97
CA TYR A 43 29.66 -55.08 17.20
C TYR A 43 30.05 -53.69 16.71
N ILE A 44 30.96 -53.04 17.43
CA ILE A 44 31.63 -51.81 17.00
C ILE A 44 33.09 -52.09 16.67
N LYS A 45 33.56 -51.52 15.55
CA LYS A 45 34.98 -51.55 15.16
C LYS A 45 35.71 -50.42 15.88
N THR A 46 36.65 -50.78 16.74
CA THR A 46 37.54 -49.88 17.48
C THR A 46 38.98 -50.09 17.02
N GLU A 47 39.91 -49.23 17.45
CA GLU A 47 41.36 -49.41 17.21
C GLU A 47 41.88 -50.71 17.85
N GLU A 48 41.31 -51.10 18.99
CA GLU A 48 41.59 -52.36 19.71
C GLU A 48 40.90 -53.58 19.06
N GLY A 49 40.22 -53.43 17.91
CA GLY A 49 39.50 -54.48 17.20
C GLY A 49 37.97 -54.39 17.32
N LEU A 50 37.27 -55.47 16.95
CA LEU A 50 35.81 -55.58 17.08
C LEU A 50 35.43 -55.88 18.52
N LYS A 51 34.49 -55.10 19.08
CA LYS A 51 33.94 -55.31 20.43
C LYS A 51 32.42 -55.39 20.39
N ALA A 52 31.84 -56.22 21.26
CA ALA A 52 30.39 -56.33 21.39
C ALA A 52 29.79 -55.03 21.93
N ILE A 53 28.63 -54.62 21.41
CA ILE A 53 27.93 -53.41 21.85
C ILE A 53 27.03 -53.73 23.03
N ASP A 54 27.19 -53.01 24.14
CA ASP A 54 26.38 -53.18 25.36
C ASP A 54 25.06 -52.41 25.24
N ALA A 55 25.11 -51.18 24.71
CA ALA A 55 23.97 -50.28 24.52
C ALA A 55 24.33 -49.08 23.62
N PHE A 56 23.32 -48.41 23.06
CA PHE A 56 23.47 -47.13 22.37
C PHE A 56 22.94 -45.98 23.23
N TYR A 57 23.56 -44.80 23.09
CA TYR A 57 23.20 -43.59 23.82
C TYR A 57 23.23 -42.37 22.90
N ILE A 58 22.23 -41.48 23.02
CA ILE A 58 22.28 -40.14 22.44
C ILE A 58 22.85 -39.19 23.51
N ASN A 59 23.96 -38.54 23.19
CA ASN A 59 24.57 -37.49 24.00
C ASN A 59 24.39 -36.11 23.33
N LEU A 60 24.26 -35.06 24.14
CA LEU A 60 24.11 -33.67 23.68
C LEU A 60 25.03 -32.76 24.49
N TYR A 61 25.85 -31.98 23.79
CA TYR A 61 26.78 -31.01 24.38
C TYR A 61 26.96 -29.80 23.46
N GLY A 62 27.25 -28.64 24.03
CA GLY A 62 27.72 -27.50 23.26
C GLY A 62 29.22 -27.61 22.99
N PHE A 63 29.69 -27.05 21.88
CA PHE A 63 31.10 -26.98 21.52
C PHE A 63 31.47 -25.53 21.18
N GLU A 64 32.48 -24.97 21.86
CA GLU A 64 33.02 -23.62 21.57
C GLU A 64 34.39 -23.71 20.89
N SER A 65 35.27 -24.58 21.38
CA SER A 65 36.61 -24.80 20.83
C SER A 65 37.12 -26.21 21.15
N GLN A 66 38.25 -26.61 20.57
CA GLN A 66 38.80 -27.98 20.69
C GLN A 66 38.90 -28.52 22.12
N ASN A 67 39.13 -27.65 23.12
CA ASN A 67 39.27 -28.02 24.52
C ASN A 67 38.10 -27.55 25.40
N GLN A 68 37.01 -27.02 24.83
CA GLN A 68 35.93 -26.39 25.58
C GLN A 68 34.54 -26.86 25.08
N THR A 69 33.97 -27.79 25.84
CA THR A 69 32.59 -28.26 25.71
C THR A 69 31.71 -27.63 26.77
N ILE A 70 30.51 -27.19 26.36
CA ILE A 70 29.50 -26.59 27.23
C ILE A 70 28.49 -27.67 27.63
N ALA A 71 28.21 -27.80 28.93
CA ALA A 71 27.25 -28.78 29.41
C ALA A 71 25.81 -28.41 29.00
N ILE A 72 24.96 -29.43 28.88
CA ILE A 72 23.52 -29.24 28.70
C ILE A 72 22.82 -29.56 30.02
N GLU A 73 21.82 -28.76 30.36
CA GLU A 73 20.93 -28.96 31.49
C GLU A 73 19.54 -29.35 30.96
N GLN A 74 18.82 -30.20 31.68
CA GLN A 74 17.42 -30.53 31.37
C GLN A 74 16.50 -30.09 32.51
N SER A 75 15.50 -29.26 32.19
CA SER A 75 14.50 -28.81 33.15
C SER A 75 13.40 -29.85 33.39
N GLN A 76 13.00 -29.99 34.65
CA GLN A 76 11.98 -30.92 35.11
C GLN A 76 10.62 -30.22 35.25
N SER A 77 9.56 -30.96 35.63
CA SER A 77 8.20 -30.42 35.81
C SER A 77 8.11 -29.35 36.91
N ASP A 78 8.93 -29.47 37.95
CA ASP A 78 9.09 -28.49 39.04
C ASP A 78 9.95 -27.26 38.67
N ARG A 79 10.39 -27.16 37.40
CA ARG A 79 11.32 -26.16 36.86
C ARG A 79 12.75 -26.25 37.41
N SER A 80 13.08 -27.23 38.26
CA SER A 80 14.47 -27.52 38.61
C SER A 80 15.24 -27.92 37.36
N LYS A 81 16.53 -27.61 37.33
CA LYS A 81 17.45 -28.04 36.28
C LYS A 81 18.40 -29.10 36.82
N LYS A 82 18.63 -30.14 36.04
CA LYS A 82 19.63 -31.18 36.31
C LYS A 82 20.59 -31.28 35.12
N ALA A 83 21.81 -31.74 35.34
CA ALA A 83 22.71 -32.05 34.23
C ALA A 83 22.03 -33.06 33.28
N PHE A 84 22.10 -32.80 31.98
CA PHE A 84 21.66 -33.76 30.97
C PHE A 84 22.61 -34.96 30.98
N HIS A 85 22.05 -36.17 31.03
CA HIS A 85 22.78 -37.41 30.96
C HIS A 85 22.43 -38.12 29.64
N PRO A 86 23.37 -38.85 29.00
CA PRO A 86 23.10 -39.53 27.74
C PRO A 86 21.88 -40.44 27.83
N VAL A 87 20.98 -40.31 26.86
CA VAL A 87 19.71 -41.06 26.83
C VAL A 87 19.96 -42.40 26.14
N LYS A 88 19.73 -43.51 26.85
CA LYS A 88 19.80 -44.85 26.23
C LYS A 88 18.75 -44.96 25.12
N VAL A 89 19.13 -45.51 23.97
CA VAL A 89 18.24 -45.76 22.85
C VAL A 89 18.38 -47.20 22.36
N ASP A 90 17.25 -47.82 22.04
CA ASP A 90 17.22 -49.14 21.41
C ASP A 90 17.07 -48.96 19.89
N LEU A 91 17.95 -49.64 19.14
CA LEU A 91 18.04 -49.56 17.68
C LEU A 91 17.68 -50.92 17.06
N PRO A 92 16.37 -51.22 16.88
CA PRO A 92 15.95 -52.39 16.13
C PRO A 92 16.45 -52.29 14.68
N GLY A 93 16.85 -53.44 14.12
CA GLY A 93 17.36 -53.50 12.75
C GLY A 93 16.27 -53.20 11.72
N ASP A 94 16.69 -52.58 10.62
CA ASP A 94 15.86 -52.25 9.45
C ASP A 94 14.66 -51.34 9.76
N GLN A 95 14.77 -50.55 10.84
CA GLN A 95 13.77 -49.57 11.28
C GLN A 95 14.41 -48.19 11.52
N VAL A 96 13.58 -47.14 11.58
CA VAL A 96 13.99 -45.79 11.94
C VAL A 96 13.46 -45.45 13.33
N THR A 97 14.34 -45.44 14.33
CA THR A 97 14.04 -44.99 15.68
C THR A 97 13.97 -43.45 15.70
N LYS A 98 12.84 -42.91 16.17
CA LYS A 98 12.66 -41.47 16.40
C LYS A 98 12.73 -41.17 17.91
N VAL A 99 13.61 -40.26 18.33
CA VAL A 99 13.77 -39.87 19.73
C VAL A 99 13.70 -38.36 19.86
N THR A 100 12.73 -37.85 20.61
CA THR A 100 12.56 -36.41 20.87
C THR A 100 12.99 -36.09 22.30
N ILE A 101 13.97 -35.19 22.44
CA ILE A 101 14.57 -34.77 23.70
C ILE A 101 14.29 -33.28 23.90
N GLY A 102 13.36 -32.98 24.81
CA GLY A 102 12.93 -31.62 25.12
C GLY A 102 13.48 -31.09 26.45
N ARG A 103 13.10 -29.84 26.76
CA ARG A 103 13.44 -29.13 28.01
C ARG A 103 14.94 -28.89 28.22
N LEU A 104 15.71 -28.82 27.12
CA LEU A 104 17.16 -28.66 27.14
C LEU A 104 17.58 -27.19 27.25
N HIS A 105 18.69 -26.92 27.94
CA HIS A 105 19.29 -25.60 28.09
C HIS A 105 20.82 -25.71 28.05
N PHE A 106 21.52 -24.69 27.54
CA PHE A 106 22.96 -24.59 27.75
C PHE A 106 23.28 -24.19 29.19
N SER A 107 24.32 -24.79 29.79
CA SER A 107 24.84 -24.42 31.12
C SER A 107 25.36 -23.00 31.17
N GLU A 108 25.83 -22.47 30.04
CA GLU A 108 26.53 -21.20 29.89
C GLU A 108 25.92 -20.33 28.79
N THR A 109 26.34 -19.06 28.77
CA THR A 109 26.07 -18.11 27.69
C THR A 109 27.33 -17.92 26.88
N THR A 110 27.20 -17.70 25.58
CA THR A 110 28.33 -17.27 24.75
C THR A 110 28.93 -15.98 25.30
N THR A 111 30.26 -15.84 25.23
CA THR A 111 30.94 -14.62 25.67
C THR A 111 30.82 -13.52 24.62
N ASN A 112 31.07 -12.27 25.03
CA ASN A 112 31.05 -11.08 24.17
C ASN A 112 29.68 -10.67 23.56
N ASN A 113 28.57 -11.23 24.04
CA ASN A 113 27.18 -10.94 23.63
C ASN A 113 26.71 -9.46 23.60
N MET A 114 27.47 -8.52 24.17
CA MET A 114 27.10 -7.11 24.25
C MET A 114 27.48 -6.37 22.95
N ARG A 115 26.51 -5.68 22.32
CA ARG A 115 26.73 -4.85 21.12
C ARG A 115 27.80 -3.76 21.37
N LYS A 116 28.59 -3.43 20.34
CA LYS A 116 29.55 -2.31 20.34
C LYS A 116 29.11 -1.29 19.29
N LYS A 117 28.73 -0.08 19.72
CA LYS A 117 28.22 1.01 18.86
C LYS A 117 27.02 0.56 17.98
N GLY A 118 26.03 -0.08 18.58
CA GLY A 118 24.83 -0.62 17.90
C GLY A 118 25.06 -1.90 17.06
N ARG A 119 26.29 -2.17 16.64
CA ARG A 119 26.64 -3.36 15.86
C ARG A 119 26.95 -4.59 16.75
N PRO A 120 26.84 -5.82 16.23
CA PRO A 120 27.37 -7.01 16.88
C PRO A 120 28.82 -6.83 17.30
N ASN A 121 29.22 -7.51 18.38
CA ASN A 121 30.59 -7.44 18.86
C ASN A 121 31.53 -8.15 17.88
N PRO A 122 32.60 -7.52 17.37
CA PRO A 122 33.58 -8.20 16.50
C PRO A 122 34.21 -9.44 17.16
N ASP A 123 34.29 -9.44 18.49
CA ASP A 123 34.87 -10.53 19.30
C ASP A 123 33.83 -11.56 19.75
N GLN A 124 32.60 -11.53 19.22
CA GLN A 124 31.51 -12.46 19.56
C GLN A 124 31.98 -13.92 19.53
N ARG A 125 31.65 -14.68 20.58
CA ARG A 125 31.85 -16.13 20.60
C ARG A 125 30.56 -16.87 20.28
N TYR A 126 30.70 -18.09 19.80
CA TYR A 126 29.62 -18.91 19.30
C TYR A 126 29.78 -20.32 19.84
N PHE A 127 28.67 -20.97 20.14
CA PHE A 127 28.65 -22.41 20.34
C PHE A 127 28.17 -23.11 19.07
N MET A 128 28.35 -24.42 19.00
CA MET A 128 27.60 -25.33 18.14
C MET A 128 26.94 -26.37 19.04
N ALA A 129 25.65 -26.66 18.86
CA ALA A 129 25.00 -27.75 19.58
C ALA A 129 25.34 -29.06 18.85
N ILE A 130 26.06 -29.96 19.52
CA ILE A 130 26.42 -31.27 19.00
C ILE A 130 25.48 -32.33 19.58
N VAL A 131 24.96 -33.18 18.70
CA VAL A 131 24.09 -34.31 19.03
C VAL A 131 24.75 -35.54 18.46
N ALA A 132 25.20 -36.43 19.34
CA ALA A 132 26.05 -37.56 19.00
C ALA A 132 25.40 -38.89 19.42
N LEU A 133 25.41 -39.87 18.51
CA LEU A 133 25.12 -41.26 18.81
C LEU A 133 26.41 -41.95 19.24
N HIS A 134 26.40 -42.52 20.44
CA HIS A 134 27.48 -43.32 21.00
C HIS A 134 27.06 -44.78 21.13
N ALA A 135 28.00 -45.69 20.92
CA ALA A 135 27.90 -47.09 21.33
C ALA A 135 28.78 -47.31 22.57
N GLN A 136 28.21 -47.90 23.62
CA GLN A 136 28.95 -48.34 24.78
C GLN A 136 29.45 -49.78 24.56
N SER A 137 30.70 -50.03 24.94
CA SER A 137 31.31 -51.36 24.84
C SER A 137 32.42 -51.53 25.88
N GLY A 138 32.26 -52.48 26.79
CA GLY A 138 33.23 -52.79 27.83
C GLY A 138 33.51 -51.60 28.77
N GLY A 139 32.47 -50.83 29.09
CA GLY A 139 32.56 -49.62 29.92
C GLY A 139 33.12 -48.37 29.21
N LYS A 140 33.73 -48.50 28.03
CA LYS A 140 34.14 -47.35 27.18
C LYS A 140 32.97 -46.90 26.29
N SER A 141 32.97 -45.61 25.93
CA SER A 141 31.97 -45.00 25.04
C SER A 141 32.62 -44.53 23.75
N TYR A 142 32.06 -44.91 22.61
CA TYR A 142 32.61 -44.68 21.28
C TYR A 142 31.59 -43.95 20.41
N ALA A 143 31.98 -42.81 19.81
CA ALA A 143 31.11 -42.06 18.91
C ALA A 143 30.92 -42.81 17.59
N VAL A 144 29.66 -42.99 17.17
CA VAL A 144 29.26 -43.67 15.92
C VAL A 144 29.01 -42.64 14.82
N CYS A 145 28.24 -41.60 15.13
CA CYS A 145 27.97 -40.47 14.26
C CYS A 145 27.52 -39.27 15.11
N ALA A 146 27.74 -38.06 14.61
CA ALA A 146 27.29 -36.83 15.25
C ALA A 146 26.81 -35.82 14.20
N ALA A 147 25.86 -34.98 14.59
CA ALA A 147 25.45 -33.81 13.85
C ALA A 147 25.66 -32.56 14.72
N GLY A 148 26.09 -31.46 14.10
CA GLY A 148 26.23 -30.17 14.75
C GLY A 148 25.30 -29.14 14.12
N THR A 149 24.79 -28.21 14.92
CA THR A 149 24.21 -26.98 14.38
C THR A 149 25.28 -26.14 13.70
N GLU A 150 24.87 -25.14 12.92
CA GLU A 150 25.72 -23.99 12.66
C GLU A 150 26.08 -23.22 13.94
N LYS A 151 26.85 -22.13 13.79
CA LYS A 151 27.21 -21.25 14.91
C LYS A 151 25.95 -20.64 15.52
N ILE A 152 25.85 -20.68 16.84
CA ILE A 152 24.75 -20.12 17.62
C ILE A 152 25.26 -19.17 18.71
N ILE A 153 24.49 -18.12 18.98
CA ILE A 153 24.67 -17.24 20.15
C ILE A 153 23.71 -17.69 21.26
N VAL A 154 24.22 -17.79 22.49
CA VAL A 154 23.41 -18.11 23.68
C VAL A 154 23.34 -16.90 24.59
N ARG A 155 22.20 -16.19 24.58
CA ARG A 155 21.96 -14.99 25.41
C ARG A 155 21.31 -15.33 26.75
N ALA A 156 21.46 -14.44 27.73
CA ALA A 156 20.89 -14.59 29.08
C ALA A 156 19.43 -14.07 29.17
N SER A 157 19.15 -12.95 28.50
CA SER A 157 17.90 -12.19 28.61
C SER A 157 17.11 -12.16 27.30
N ASN A 158 15.78 -12.11 27.45
CA ASN A 158 14.80 -12.24 26.37
C ASN A 158 15.06 -11.28 25.18
N PRO A 159 14.67 -11.66 23.94
CA PRO A 159 15.04 -10.93 22.72
C PRO A 159 14.78 -9.41 22.75
N GLY A 160 13.59 -9.02 23.23
CA GLY A 160 13.16 -7.61 23.29
C GLY A 160 13.95 -6.67 24.20
N GLN A 161 15.06 -7.10 24.82
CA GLN A 161 16.01 -6.22 25.52
C GLN A 161 17.19 -5.78 24.63
N PHE A 162 17.46 -6.44 23.50
CA PHE A 162 18.58 -6.11 22.59
C PHE A 162 18.16 -5.76 21.16
N ASP A 163 16.88 -5.94 20.84
CA ASP A 163 16.29 -5.66 19.53
C ASP A 163 15.47 -4.34 19.53
N GLN A 164 15.59 -3.51 20.58
CA GLN A 164 14.84 -2.24 20.71
C GLN A 164 15.28 -1.13 19.74
N ASP A 165 16.48 -1.23 19.16
CA ASP A 165 17.05 -0.19 18.30
C ASP A 165 16.73 -0.37 16.80
N ASP A 166 16.28 -1.57 16.39
CA ASP A 166 15.86 -1.84 15.01
C ASP A 166 14.34 -1.66 14.86
N ILE A 167 13.89 -0.53 14.29
CA ILE A 167 12.47 -0.19 14.08
C ILE A 167 11.87 -1.03 12.94
N GLN A 168 11.70 -2.33 13.18
CA GLN A 168 11.09 -3.27 12.24
C GLN A 168 9.55 -3.16 12.24
N TRP A 169 8.92 -3.68 11.18
CA TRP A 169 7.47 -3.79 11.08
C TRP A 169 6.91 -4.69 12.18
N GLN A 170 6.02 -4.16 13.02
CA GLN A 170 5.43 -4.84 14.16
C GLN A 170 4.05 -5.39 13.81
N ARG A 171 3.65 -6.52 14.42
CA ARG A 171 2.25 -6.98 14.34
C ARG A 171 1.35 -6.12 15.21
N SER A 172 0.21 -5.72 14.66
CA SER A 172 -0.84 -4.99 15.36
C SER A 172 -1.62 -5.92 16.31
N GLN A 173 -2.44 -5.32 17.17
CA GLN A 173 -3.48 -6.05 17.93
C GLN A 173 -4.62 -6.55 17.02
N ILE A 174 -4.72 -6.02 15.80
CA ILE A 174 -5.65 -6.48 14.77
C ILE A 174 -5.04 -7.70 14.06
N PRO A 175 -5.77 -8.83 13.90
CA PRO A 175 -5.30 -9.99 13.14
C PRO A 175 -4.82 -9.62 11.73
N ASP A 176 -3.76 -10.28 11.27
CA ASP A 176 -3.10 -10.10 9.96
C ASP A 176 -2.64 -8.67 9.61
N ALA A 177 -2.72 -7.71 10.54
CA ALA A 177 -2.22 -6.35 10.35
C ALA A 177 -0.78 -6.19 10.86
N ILE A 178 0.05 -5.55 10.04
CA ILE A 178 1.39 -5.08 10.40
C ILE A 178 1.43 -3.55 10.34
N PHE A 179 2.23 -2.92 11.20
CA PHE A 179 2.42 -1.47 11.23
C PHE A 179 3.89 -1.13 11.48
N HIS A 180 4.31 0.06 11.04
CA HIS A 180 5.59 0.65 11.37
C HIS A 180 5.34 2.01 12.01
N GLN A 181 6.06 2.34 13.07
CA GLN A 181 5.96 3.62 13.77
C GLN A 181 7.23 4.44 13.51
N GLY A 182 7.17 5.30 12.51
CA GLY A 182 8.32 6.06 12.03
C GLY A 182 8.08 6.59 10.63
N ARG A 183 9.16 7.01 9.97
CA ARG A 183 9.17 7.40 8.55
C ARG A 183 9.72 6.25 7.72
N VAL A 184 9.03 5.87 6.65
CA VAL A 184 9.42 4.76 5.77
C VAL A 184 9.98 5.31 4.46
N GLY A 185 11.27 5.09 4.21
CA GLY A 185 11.89 5.35 2.90
C GLY A 185 12.01 4.05 2.09
N ILE A 186 11.47 4.04 0.88
CA ILE A 186 11.67 2.96 -0.10
C ILE A 186 12.63 3.49 -1.18
N ASN A 187 13.82 2.88 -1.29
CA ASN A 187 14.95 3.34 -2.13
C ASN A 187 15.40 4.79 -1.83
N TYR A 188 15.10 5.30 -0.64
CA TYR A 188 15.43 6.64 -0.18
C TYR A 188 15.79 6.57 1.30
N ASP A 189 16.96 7.08 1.66
CA ASP A 189 17.60 6.93 2.98
C ASP A 189 17.29 8.07 3.95
N HIS A 190 16.82 9.20 3.44
CA HIS A 190 16.48 10.39 4.23
C HIS A 190 15.00 10.80 4.07
N PRO A 191 14.03 9.95 4.47
CA PRO A 191 12.62 10.30 4.38
C PRO A 191 12.29 11.52 5.25
N ASP A 192 11.83 12.58 4.61
CA ASP A 192 11.30 13.82 5.18
C ASP A 192 9.87 13.64 5.72
N GLU A 193 9.15 12.65 5.19
CA GLU A 193 7.74 12.39 5.47
C GLU A 193 7.45 10.93 5.87
N ALA A 194 6.20 10.65 6.26
CA ALA A 194 5.82 9.34 6.83
C ALA A 194 6.04 8.13 5.89
N LEU A 195 5.91 8.33 4.57
CA LEU A 195 6.22 7.34 3.54
C LEU A 195 6.75 8.05 2.29
N VAL A 196 7.98 7.73 1.89
CA VAL A 196 8.66 8.26 0.71
C VAL A 196 9.09 7.09 -0.18
N VAL A 197 8.85 7.17 -1.49
CA VAL A 197 9.15 6.08 -2.43
C VAL A 197 9.89 6.63 -3.65
N HIS A 198 11.17 6.28 -3.75
CA HIS A 198 11.99 6.54 -4.93
C HIS A 198 11.82 5.37 -5.93
N GLY A 199 10.73 5.44 -6.70
CA GLY A 199 10.36 4.43 -7.68
C GLY A 199 8.87 4.44 -8.04
N ASN A 200 8.45 3.48 -8.87
CA ASN A 200 7.06 3.37 -9.33
C ASN A 200 6.16 2.67 -8.31
N ILE A 201 5.03 3.27 -7.96
CA ILE A 201 3.98 2.66 -7.12
C ILE A 201 2.89 2.06 -8.02
N LYS A 202 2.69 0.74 -7.96
CA LYS A 202 1.58 0.04 -8.63
C LYS A 202 0.43 -0.20 -7.66
N LEU A 203 -0.62 0.62 -7.73
CA LEU A 203 -1.86 0.43 -6.98
C LEU A 203 -2.90 -0.30 -7.83
N THR A 204 -3.46 -1.40 -7.32
CA THR A 204 -4.57 -2.14 -7.93
C THR A 204 -5.94 -1.85 -7.29
N GLY A 205 -5.96 -1.17 -6.13
CA GLY A 205 -7.17 -0.72 -5.43
C GLY A 205 -7.47 0.77 -5.61
N HIS A 206 -8.19 1.36 -4.66
CA HIS A 206 -8.59 2.77 -4.70
C HIS A 206 -8.05 3.57 -3.51
N ILE A 207 -7.55 4.79 -3.78
CA ILE A 207 -7.20 5.75 -2.71
C ILE A 207 -8.46 6.53 -2.31
N MET A 208 -9.21 5.98 -1.35
CA MET A 208 -10.43 6.60 -0.84
C MET A 208 -10.16 7.91 -0.09
N GLN A 209 -11.12 8.83 -0.12
CA GLN A 209 -11.10 10.08 0.65
C GLN A 209 -12.48 10.30 1.29
N PRO A 210 -12.55 10.62 2.60
CA PRO A 210 -13.81 10.94 3.25
C PRO A 210 -14.39 12.25 2.70
N SER A 211 -15.64 12.22 2.23
CA SER A 211 -16.31 13.37 1.60
C SER A 211 -17.75 13.59 2.10
N ASP A 212 -18.13 12.94 3.21
CA ASP A 212 -19.45 13.04 3.84
C ASP A 212 -19.75 14.49 4.29
N LEU A 213 -20.98 14.95 4.05
CA LEU A 213 -21.45 16.29 4.42
C LEU A 213 -21.31 16.56 5.92
N ARG A 214 -21.53 15.56 6.77
CA ARG A 214 -21.48 15.67 8.24
C ARG A 214 -20.08 15.91 8.79
N ALA A 215 -19.05 15.65 7.98
CA ALA A 215 -17.65 15.89 8.32
C ALA A 215 -17.13 17.25 7.79
N LYS A 216 -18.00 18.07 7.17
CA LYS A 216 -17.63 19.34 6.53
C LYS A 216 -18.29 20.53 7.22
N GLN A 217 -17.57 21.64 7.28
CA GLN A 217 -18.00 22.95 7.76
C GLN A 217 -17.49 24.01 6.77
N ALA A 218 -18.03 25.24 6.83
CA ALA A 218 -17.70 26.34 5.90
C ALA A 218 -17.80 25.90 4.41
N ILE A 219 -18.98 25.42 4.01
CA ILE A 219 -19.21 24.91 2.66
C ILE A 219 -19.68 26.05 1.76
N GLU A 220 -18.86 26.39 0.78
CA GLU A 220 -19.13 27.42 -0.23
C GLU A 220 -19.13 26.79 -1.62
N GLU A 221 -20.04 27.21 -2.51
CA GLU A 221 -20.02 26.77 -3.91
C GLU A 221 -19.07 27.66 -4.72
N VAL A 222 -18.16 27.04 -5.47
CA VAL A 222 -17.21 27.71 -6.37
C VAL A 222 -17.88 28.01 -7.72
N ASP A 223 -17.67 29.22 -8.27
CA ASP A 223 -18.21 29.57 -9.59
C ASP A 223 -17.48 28.81 -10.71
N SER A 224 -18.20 27.92 -11.39
CA SER A 224 -17.70 27.12 -12.50
C SER A 224 -17.23 27.94 -13.72
N ARG A 225 -17.61 29.22 -13.82
CA ARG A 225 -17.08 30.14 -14.86
C ARG A 225 -15.63 30.51 -14.65
N ASP A 226 -15.27 30.81 -13.42
CA ASP A 226 -13.89 31.11 -13.07
C ASP A 226 -13.04 29.85 -13.19
N GLN A 227 -13.59 28.67 -12.82
CA GLN A 227 -12.92 27.38 -13.06
C GLN A 227 -12.68 27.12 -14.56
N LEU A 228 -13.65 27.44 -15.44
CA LEU A 228 -13.45 27.35 -16.90
C LEU A 228 -12.37 28.32 -17.39
N ARG A 229 -12.35 29.56 -16.91
CA ARG A 229 -11.32 30.55 -17.24
C ARG A 229 -9.93 30.11 -16.77
N ASN A 230 -9.85 29.58 -15.56
CA ASN A 230 -8.60 29.08 -15.00
C ASN A 230 -8.04 27.99 -15.90
N VAL A 231 -8.82 26.95 -16.20
CA VAL A 231 -8.43 25.84 -17.08
C VAL A 231 -8.05 26.33 -18.49
N GLN A 232 -8.78 27.28 -19.07
CA GLN A 232 -8.47 27.87 -20.38
C GLN A 232 -7.13 28.62 -20.39
N ASN A 233 -6.74 29.24 -19.28
CA ASN A 233 -5.49 29.99 -19.15
C ASN A 233 -4.28 29.11 -18.80
N VAL A 234 -4.48 27.84 -18.40
CA VAL A 234 -3.36 26.94 -18.08
C VAL A 234 -2.56 26.59 -19.34
N ARG A 235 -1.31 27.07 -19.40
CA ARG A 235 -0.37 26.69 -20.45
C ARG A 235 0.44 25.45 -20.07
N ILE A 236 0.36 24.40 -20.89
CA ILE A 236 1.20 23.20 -20.76
C ILE A 236 2.44 23.37 -21.65
N CYS A 237 3.62 23.31 -21.05
CA CYS A 237 4.90 23.44 -21.70
C CYS A 237 5.60 22.08 -21.81
N ARG A 238 6.32 21.85 -22.92
CA ARG A 238 7.28 20.75 -23.04
C ARG A 238 8.66 21.25 -22.61
N TYR A 239 9.34 20.51 -21.74
CA TYR A 239 10.61 20.94 -21.14
C TYR A 239 11.53 19.74 -20.85
N ARG A 240 12.79 20.07 -20.56
CA ARG A 240 13.81 19.16 -20.01
C ARG A 240 14.48 19.90 -18.85
N TYR A 241 14.78 19.21 -17.75
CA TYR A 241 15.59 19.79 -16.66
C TYR A 241 17.04 20.01 -17.12
N SER A 242 17.73 21.00 -16.53
CA SER A 242 19.18 21.12 -16.72
C SER A 242 19.90 19.92 -16.09
N PRO A 243 21.07 19.50 -16.61
CA PRO A 243 21.81 18.35 -16.06
C PRO A 243 22.12 18.49 -14.56
N GLU A 244 22.39 19.71 -14.11
CA GLU A 244 22.81 20.04 -12.74
C GLU A 244 21.63 19.91 -11.77
N TYR A 245 20.43 20.36 -12.18
CA TYR A 245 19.19 20.16 -11.42
C TYR A 245 18.73 18.69 -11.49
N ALA A 246 18.86 18.03 -12.64
CA ALA A 246 18.52 16.62 -12.78
C ALA A 246 19.36 15.75 -11.83
N MET A 247 20.67 16.02 -11.72
CA MET A 247 21.54 15.33 -10.76
C MET A 247 21.17 15.63 -9.30
N TYR A 248 20.87 16.89 -8.95
CA TYR A 248 20.36 17.25 -7.62
C TYR A 248 19.07 16.51 -7.25
N ALA A 249 18.14 16.39 -8.21
CA ALA A 249 16.84 15.75 -8.02
C ALA A 249 16.85 14.22 -8.20
N GLY A 250 18.02 13.59 -8.41
CA GLY A 250 18.14 12.13 -8.64
C GLY A 250 17.55 11.64 -9.96
N ILE A 251 17.32 12.54 -10.93
CA ILE A 251 16.68 12.24 -12.21
C ILE A 251 17.71 11.75 -13.23
N ASP A 252 17.54 10.53 -13.72
CA ASP A 252 18.37 9.97 -14.80
C ASP A 252 18.21 10.76 -16.10
N SER A 253 19.29 11.48 -16.45
CA SER A 253 19.38 12.36 -17.62
C SER A 253 19.55 11.60 -18.95
N ASN A 254 19.85 10.30 -18.91
CA ASN A 254 20.12 9.45 -20.07
C ASN A 254 18.91 8.63 -20.53
N ARG A 255 17.81 8.58 -19.76
CA ARG A 255 16.54 8.00 -20.23
C ARG A 255 15.88 8.89 -21.28
N GLU A 256 15.49 8.30 -22.40
CA GLU A 256 14.73 8.99 -23.47
C GLU A 256 13.39 9.56 -22.95
N GLU A 257 12.75 8.87 -22.00
CA GLU A 257 11.52 9.31 -21.31
C GLU A 257 11.68 10.64 -20.56
N THR A 258 12.89 10.93 -20.04
CA THR A 258 13.22 12.19 -19.34
C THR A 258 13.36 13.37 -20.30
N GLY A 259 13.57 13.12 -21.60
CA GLY A 259 13.87 14.15 -22.60
C GLY A 259 12.69 15.00 -23.07
N ASN A 260 11.45 14.57 -22.82
CA ASN A 260 10.22 15.24 -23.28
C ASN A 260 9.16 15.29 -22.16
N LEU A 261 9.46 15.95 -21.04
CA LEU A 261 8.48 16.15 -19.97
C LEU A 261 7.47 17.22 -20.37
N PHE A 262 6.20 17.03 -19.98
CA PHE A 262 5.12 18.02 -20.15
C PHE A 262 4.63 18.45 -18.77
N TRP A 263 4.64 19.77 -18.50
CA TRP A 263 4.13 20.35 -17.25
C TRP A 263 3.83 21.84 -17.39
N VAL A 264 3.26 22.44 -16.35
CA VAL A 264 3.04 23.89 -16.25
C VAL A 264 4.28 24.61 -15.72
N ILE A 265 4.44 25.89 -16.04
CA ILE A 265 5.49 26.75 -15.46
C ILE A 265 4.97 27.37 -14.17
N ALA A 266 5.70 27.21 -13.06
CA ALA A 266 5.24 27.60 -11.72
C ALA A 266 4.90 29.09 -11.59
N GLN A 267 5.76 29.95 -12.14
CA GLN A 267 5.62 31.41 -12.12
C GLN A 267 4.34 31.88 -12.85
N GLU A 268 3.99 31.23 -13.96
CA GLU A 268 2.79 31.54 -14.76
C GLU A 268 1.53 30.97 -14.09
N PHE A 269 1.63 29.75 -13.58
CA PHE A 269 0.53 29.05 -12.93
C PHE A 269 0.11 29.71 -11.61
N ALA A 270 1.05 30.33 -10.88
CA ALA A 270 0.76 31.13 -9.69
C ALA A 270 -0.16 32.33 -9.96
N GLY A 271 -0.17 32.87 -11.19
CA GLY A 271 -1.11 33.92 -11.60
C GLY A 271 -2.54 33.44 -11.87
N ILE A 272 -2.76 32.12 -11.94
CA ILE A 272 -4.05 31.49 -12.22
C ILE A 272 -4.60 30.83 -10.94
N LEU A 273 -3.76 30.03 -10.28
CA LEU A 273 -4.07 29.33 -9.02
C LEU A 273 -2.91 29.58 -8.04
N PRO A 274 -2.92 30.71 -7.31
CA PRO A 274 -1.85 31.05 -6.36
C PRO A 274 -1.77 30.07 -5.19
N GLU A 275 -2.90 29.48 -4.76
CA GLU A 275 -2.96 28.48 -3.68
C GLU A 275 -2.30 27.14 -4.02
N ALA A 276 -1.91 26.99 -5.29
CA ALA A 276 -1.35 25.79 -5.88
C ALA A 276 0.16 25.90 -6.17
N VAL A 277 0.78 27.05 -5.89
CA VAL A 277 2.22 27.24 -6.07
C VAL A 277 2.85 27.60 -4.74
N ARG A 278 3.89 26.84 -4.35
CA ARG A 278 4.59 27.03 -3.08
C ARG A 278 6.02 27.47 -3.35
N ASP A 279 6.48 28.46 -2.59
CA ASP A 279 7.91 28.79 -2.50
C ASP A 279 8.58 27.76 -1.58
N THR A 280 9.70 27.21 -2.04
CA THR A 280 10.52 26.23 -1.31
C THR A 280 11.95 26.74 -1.12
N GLY A 281 12.14 28.06 -1.12
CA GLY A 281 13.36 28.71 -0.69
C GLY A 281 14.53 28.50 -1.65
N GLU A 282 15.73 28.28 -1.08
CA GLU A 282 16.99 28.22 -1.81
C GLU A 282 17.37 26.79 -2.21
N VAL A 283 17.46 26.50 -3.51
CA VAL A 283 17.97 25.22 -4.03
C VAL A 283 19.41 25.38 -4.50
N LYS A 284 20.34 24.65 -3.88
CA LYS A 284 21.77 24.64 -4.23
C LYS A 284 22.08 23.49 -5.18
N LEU A 285 22.55 23.83 -6.36
CA LEU A 285 22.93 22.90 -7.41
C LEU A 285 24.37 22.39 -7.23
N ALA A 286 24.67 21.23 -7.80
CA ALA A 286 25.99 20.60 -7.69
C ALA A 286 27.14 21.37 -8.37
N ASN A 287 26.83 22.33 -9.25
CA ASN A 287 27.80 23.25 -9.86
C ASN A 287 28.11 24.48 -8.95
N GLY A 288 27.46 24.60 -7.79
CA GLY A 288 27.58 25.74 -6.89
C GLY A 288 26.64 26.92 -7.20
N GLU A 289 25.78 26.80 -8.22
CA GLU A 289 24.72 27.78 -8.48
C GLU A 289 23.57 27.62 -7.49
N THR A 290 22.96 28.75 -7.15
CA THR A 290 21.79 28.83 -6.27
C THR A 290 20.57 29.28 -7.08
N ILE A 291 19.47 28.52 -6.99
CA ILE A 291 18.15 28.98 -7.42
C ILE A 291 17.44 29.55 -6.20
N ASN A 292 17.23 30.86 -6.19
CA ASN A 292 16.46 31.56 -5.14
C ASN A 292 14.96 31.44 -5.42
N ASN A 293 14.16 31.41 -4.35
CA ASN A 293 12.70 31.37 -4.36
C ASN A 293 12.15 30.28 -5.30
N PHE A 294 12.59 29.04 -5.08
CA PHE A 294 12.27 27.92 -5.94
C PHE A 294 10.78 27.57 -5.85
N LEU A 295 10.02 27.99 -6.88
CA LEU A 295 8.58 27.76 -6.95
C LEU A 295 8.25 26.34 -7.43
N VAL A 296 7.43 25.64 -6.65
CA VAL A 296 6.98 24.28 -6.94
C VAL A 296 5.48 24.25 -7.17
N VAL A 297 5.06 23.52 -8.20
CA VAL A 297 3.68 23.15 -8.48
C VAL A 297 3.49 21.70 -8.06
N ASP A 298 2.80 21.48 -6.93
CA ASP A 298 2.62 20.17 -6.30
C ASP A 298 2.04 19.11 -7.27
N LYS A 299 2.87 18.20 -7.77
CA LYS A 299 2.51 17.23 -8.83
C LYS A 299 1.71 16.01 -8.32
N VAL A 300 0.97 16.17 -7.22
CA VAL A 300 0.74 15.17 -6.14
C VAL A 300 1.92 15.16 -5.16
N ASP A 301 2.01 16.25 -4.38
CA ASP A 301 2.81 16.44 -3.16
C ASP A 301 4.35 16.24 -3.26
N PHE A 302 5.04 16.49 -2.14
CA PHE A 302 6.49 16.31 -1.91
C PHE A 302 7.48 17.21 -2.68
N ILE A 303 7.33 18.54 -2.54
CA ILE A 303 8.49 19.36 -2.14
C ILE A 303 8.03 20.29 -1.00
N SER A 304 8.72 20.26 0.14
CA SER A 304 8.55 21.23 1.22
C SER A 304 9.89 21.41 1.93
N VAL A 305 10.70 22.35 1.44
CA VAL A 305 11.94 22.77 2.10
C VAL A 305 11.58 23.70 3.25
N ASP A 306 11.13 23.15 4.39
CA ASP A 306 11.15 23.89 5.65
C ASP A 306 11.10 22.95 6.88
N PRO A 307 12.20 22.82 7.66
CA PRO A 307 12.25 21.90 8.82
C PRO A 307 11.32 22.25 9.99
N ASN A 308 10.74 23.44 10.04
CA ASN A 308 10.06 23.98 11.23
C ASN A 308 8.53 24.04 11.14
N CYS A 309 7.90 23.71 10.00
CA CYS A 309 6.44 23.84 9.85
C CYS A 309 5.65 22.63 10.39
N LEU A 310 5.37 22.64 11.70
CA LEU A 310 4.55 21.64 12.36
C LEU A 310 3.04 21.83 12.08
N THR A 311 2.52 21.47 10.89
CA THR A 311 1.06 21.29 10.69
C THR A 311 0.67 20.06 9.88
N ARG A 312 -0.16 19.20 10.47
CA ARG A 312 -0.62 17.89 9.97
C ARG A 312 -1.67 17.97 8.83
N SER A 313 -1.69 19.04 8.03
CA SER A 313 -2.91 19.49 7.32
C SER A 313 -2.74 19.88 5.85
N GLN A 314 -1.60 19.57 5.21
CA GLN A 314 -1.27 20.08 3.86
C GLN A 314 -0.79 19.02 2.85
N ILE A 315 -1.15 17.75 3.04
CA ILE A 315 -0.97 16.73 2.00
C ILE A 315 -2.23 16.69 1.12
N ARG A 316 -2.05 16.54 -0.19
CA ARG A 316 -3.05 16.27 -1.24
C ARG A 316 -3.96 17.44 -1.58
N ARG A 317 -3.40 18.42 -2.31
CA ARG A 317 -4.18 19.55 -2.84
C ARG A 317 -4.26 19.61 -4.36
N LEU A 318 -3.15 19.52 -5.09
CA LEU A 318 -3.15 20.07 -6.44
C LEU A 318 -3.73 19.21 -7.57
N ARG A 319 -3.43 17.90 -7.63
CA ARG A 319 -4.09 17.04 -8.63
C ARG A 319 -5.60 17.06 -8.42
N ASP A 320 -6.03 17.03 -7.16
CA ASP A 320 -7.43 17.03 -6.80
C ASP A 320 -8.03 18.45 -7.06
N ARG A 321 -7.27 19.55 -6.89
CA ARG A 321 -7.66 20.92 -7.27
C ARG A 321 -7.80 21.07 -8.79
N LEU A 322 -6.76 20.77 -9.58
CA LEU A 322 -6.82 20.86 -11.05
C LEU A 322 -7.88 19.92 -11.63
N TYR A 323 -8.07 18.73 -11.04
CA TYR A 323 -9.18 17.84 -11.41
C TYR A 323 -10.54 18.47 -11.10
N MET A 324 -10.73 19.09 -9.93
CA MET A 324 -11.97 19.80 -9.59
C MET A 324 -12.18 21.08 -10.40
N GLU A 325 -11.12 21.79 -10.81
CA GLU A 325 -11.19 22.88 -11.79
C GLU A 325 -11.63 22.37 -13.15
N ASN A 326 -11.08 21.25 -13.63
CA ASN A 326 -11.53 20.59 -14.86
C ASN A 326 -12.99 20.12 -14.78
N VAL A 327 -13.42 19.54 -13.65
CA VAL A 327 -14.83 19.16 -13.41
C VAL A 327 -15.74 20.40 -13.40
N GLY A 328 -15.28 21.51 -12.80
CA GLY A 328 -15.96 22.80 -12.83
C GLY A 328 -16.09 23.38 -14.24
N ALA A 329 -14.98 23.38 -14.99
CA ALA A 329 -14.93 23.80 -16.38
C ALA A 329 -15.90 22.99 -17.26
N VAL A 330 -15.91 21.65 -17.11
CA VAL A 330 -16.87 20.78 -17.81
C VAL A 330 -18.31 21.06 -17.37
N LYS A 331 -18.59 21.32 -16.07
CA LYS A 331 -19.92 21.74 -15.59
C LYS A 331 -20.38 23.03 -16.27
N GLU A 332 -19.52 24.03 -16.45
CA GLU A 332 -19.88 25.27 -17.18
C GLU A 332 -20.05 25.05 -18.68
N LEU A 333 -19.19 24.25 -19.33
CA LEU A 333 -19.35 23.89 -20.74
C LEU A 333 -20.67 23.16 -20.99
N CYS A 334 -21.08 22.23 -20.12
CA CYS A 334 -22.37 21.57 -20.21
C CYS A 334 -23.55 22.55 -20.08
N LYS A 335 -23.49 23.54 -19.17
CA LYS A 335 -24.51 24.60 -19.08
C LYS A 335 -24.58 25.43 -20.37
N LEU A 336 -23.44 25.84 -20.90
CA LEU A 336 -23.37 26.63 -22.13
C LEU A 336 -23.95 25.85 -23.32
N THR A 337 -23.58 24.57 -23.46
CA THR A 337 -24.11 23.68 -24.51
C THR A 337 -25.62 23.51 -24.40
N GLY A 338 -26.17 23.28 -23.20
CA GLY A 338 -27.62 23.19 -23.00
C GLY A 338 -28.36 24.48 -23.36
N ASN A 339 -27.81 25.65 -23.00
CA ASN A 339 -28.38 26.95 -23.39
C ASN A 339 -28.35 27.17 -24.92
N PHE A 340 -27.34 26.65 -25.63
CA PHE A 340 -27.32 26.67 -27.08
C PHE A 340 -28.32 25.69 -27.69
N GLU A 341 -28.48 24.51 -27.11
CA GLU A 341 -29.47 23.51 -27.54
C GLU A 341 -30.89 24.07 -27.44
N GLU A 342 -31.29 24.63 -26.30
CA GLU A 342 -32.61 25.28 -26.12
C GLU A 342 -32.84 26.39 -27.16
N ARG A 343 -31.82 27.21 -27.44
CA ARG A 343 -31.93 28.33 -28.39
C ARG A 343 -31.95 27.89 -29.85
N ILE A 344 -31.25 26.80 -30.19
CA ILE A 344 -31.37 26.13 -31.49
C ILE A 344 -32.78 25.56 -31.65
N ASP A 345 -33.32 24.93 -30.61
CA ASP A 345 -34.68 24.39 -30.60
C ASP A 345 -35.74 25.49 -30.79
N GLU A 346 -35.57 26.66 -30.16
CA GLU A 346 -36.40 27.84 -30.39
C GLU A 346 -36.28 28.37 -31.83
N LEU A 347 -35.06 28.50 -32.36
CA LEU A 347 -34.82 28.95 -33.74
C LEU A 347 -35.43 27.98 -34.76
N GLU A 348 -35.35 26.67 -34.52
CA GLU A 348 -36.02 25.66 -35.34
C GLU A 348 -37.55 25.80 -35.27
N ARG A 349 -38.12 25.96 -34.08
CA ARG A 349 -39.56 26.16 -33.89
C ARG A 349 -40.05 27.44 -34.59
N LEU A 350 -39.27 28.53 -34.54
CA LEU A 350 -39.56 29.77 -35.25
C LEU A 350 -39.41 29.62 -36.77
N ASN A 351 -38.38 28.93 -37.26
CA ASN A 351 -38.18 28.65 -38.69
C ASN A 351 -39.30 27.74 -39.25
N LYS A 352 -39.72 26.71 -38.50
CA LYS A 352 -40.88 25.86 -38.81
C LYS A 352 -42.18 26.68 -38.87
N ARG A 353 -42.37 27.67 -37.98
CA ARG A 353 -43.51 28.61 -38.05
C ARG A 353 -43.43 29.56 -39.25
N LEU A 354 -42.27 30.15 -39.52
CA LEU A 354 -42.04 31.05 -40.67
C LEU A 354 -42.21 30.36 -42.02
N THR A 355 -41.76 29.11 -42.15
CA THR A 355 -41.96 28.31 -43.37
C THR A 355 -43.42 27.90 -43.57
N GLN A 356 -44.19 27.69 -42.49
CA GLN A 356 -45.66 27.56 -42.60
C GLN A 356 -46.32 28.88 -43.00
N LEU A 357 -45.95 30.02 -42.39
CA LEU A 357 -46.51 31.33 -42.76
C LEU A 357 -46.19 31.71 -44.22
N ARG A 358 -44.98 31.43 -44.72
CA ARG A 358 -44.64 31.62 -46.14
C ARG A 358 -45.53 30.81 -47.08
N LYS A 359 -45.98 29.60 -46.68
CA LYS A 359 -46.96 28.82 -47.46
C LYS A 359 -48.34 29.48 -47.49
N TYR A 360 -48.73 30.19 -46.42
CA TYR A 360 -49.99 30.94 -46.38
C TYR A 360 -49.92 32.25 -47.18
N ASP A 361 -48.81 33.00 -47.14
CA ASP A 361 -48.64 34.19 -47.98
C ASP A 361 -48.67 33.84 -49.48
N SER A 362 -48.09 32.70 -49.89
CA SER A 362 -48.17 32.25 -51.30
C SER A 362 -49.57 31.89 -51.79
N ILE A 363 -50.56 31.80 -50.90
CA ILE A 363 -51.98 31.52 -51.24
C ILE A 363 -52.80 32.83 -51.33
N ARG A 364 -52.31 33.94 -50.77
CA ARG A 364 -53.08 35.21 -50.71
C ARG A 364 -52.85 36.16 -51.90
N SER A 365 -52.14 35.73 -52.95
CA SER A 365 -51.79 36.57 -54.11
C SER A 365 -52.61 36.31 -55.38
N LYS A 366 -53.87 35.83 -55.28
CA LYS A 366 -54.80 35.74 -56.43
C LYS A 366 -56.28 35.95 -56.05
N THR A 367 -56.69 37.18 -55.71
CA THR A 367 -58.04 37.69 -56.04
C THR A 367 -58.16 39.21 -55.97
N SER A 368 -58.77 39.74 -57.02
CA SER A 368 -59.13 41.11 -57.41
C SER A 368 -59.82 42.04 -56.38
N VAL A 369 -59.38 43.30 -56.40
CA VAL A 369 -60.13 44.59 -56.53
C VAL A 369 -61.51 44.75 -55.84
N ILE A 370 -61.67 45.77 -54.96
CA ILE A 370 -62.58 46.95 -55.12
C ILE A 370 -62.64 47.86 -53.85
N SER A 371 -62.32 49.14 -54.06
CA SER A 371 -62.75 50.40 -53.40
C SER A 371 -62.71 50.70 -51.87
N VAL A 372 -61.90 51.72 -51.52
CA VAL A 372 -62.30 53.05 -50.95
C VAL A 372 -62.63 53.22 -49.43
N SER A 373 -61.76 54.02 -48.78
CA SER A 373 -62.01 55.14 -47.84
C SER A 373 -61.80 55.07 -46.31
N ARG A 374 -61.15 56.16 -45.84
CA ARG A 374 -61.38 57.00 -44.64
C ARG A 374 -60.97 56.55 -43.21
N GLN A 375 -59.91 57.22 -42.76
CA GLN A 375 -59.84 58.16 -41.61
C GLN A 375 -60.19 57.73 -40.16
N GLY A 376 -59.27 58.07 -39.25
CA GLY A 376 -59.51 58.33 -37.83
C GLY A 376 -59.47 57.09 -36.91
N SER A 377 -59.17 57.20 -35.61
CA SER A 377 -58.61 58.32 -34.83
C SER A 377 -57.96 57.77 -33.54
N THR A 378 -57.32 58.64 -32.76
CA THR A 378 -56.62 58.34 -31.49
C THR A 378 -57.51 57.77 -30.38
N ARG A 379 -56.96 56.87 -29.54
CA ARG A 379 -56.95 56.98 -28.04
C ARG A 379 -56.30 55.77 -27.32
N ASN A 380 -55.42 56.09 -26.37
CA ASN A 380 -55.13 55.33 -25.15
C ASN A 380 -56.02 55.89 -24.01
N PRO A 381 -56.02 55.35 -22.77
CA PRO A 381 -55.74 53.98 -22.30
C PRO A 381 -56.90 53.44 -21.40
N GLU A 382 -56.81 52.23 -20.81
CA GLU A 382 -57.05 51.99 -19.37
C GLU A 382 -56.88 50.51 -18.92
N LYS A 383 -56.77 50.30 -17.59
CA LYS A 383 -56.69 49.00 -16.90
C LYS A 383 -58.09 48.37 -16.72
N PRO A 384 -58.18 47.11 -16.28
CA PRO A 384 -58.93 46.91 -15.02
C PRO A 384 -58.36 45.88 -14.03
N HIS A 385 -58.93 45.92 -12.83
CA HIS A 385 -58.69 45.04 -11.67
C HIS A 385 -59.14 43.57 -11.86
N SER A 386 -58.57 42.68 -11.03
CA SER A 386 -59.40 41.75 -10.23
C SER A 386 -58.76 41.52 -8.85
N ASN A 387 -59.51 40.95 -7.90
CA ASN A 387 -59.32 41.18 -6.45
C ASN A 387 -59.75 39.98 -5.61
N ARG A 388 -58.91 39.52 -4.64
CA ARG A 388 -59.24 38.57 -3.53
C ARG A 388 -59.71 37.16 -3.98
N ARG A 389 -59.72 36.07 -3.20
CA ARG A 389 -59.42 35.62 -1.81
C ARG A 389 -59.16 34.09 -1.94
N SER A 390 -58.61 33.30 -1.01
CA SER A 390 -57.96 33.45 0.32
C SER A 390 -57.22 32.13 0.63
N GLY A 391 -56.19 32.15 1.49
CA GLY A 391 -55.47 30.93 1.90
C GLY A 391 -56.13 30.16 3.06
N ALA A 392 -55.85 28.85 3.15
CA ALA A 392 -56.06 28.03 4.35
C ALA A 392 -55.08 26.84 4.35
N THR A 393 -54.12 26.85 5.29
CA THR A 393 -53.23 25.72 5.58
C THR A 393 -53.89 24.75 6.56
N THR A 394 -53.87 23.44 6.26
CA THR A 394 -53.39 22.38 7.18
C THR A 394 -53.57 20.98 6.58
N ARG A 395 -52.51 20.16 6.68
CA ARG A 395 -52.63 18.69 6.70
C ARG A 395 -51.49 18.13 7.55
N GLY A 396 -51.82 17.33 8.56
CA GLY A 396 -50.84 16.65 9.38
C GLY A 396 -50.71 15.16 9.04
N SER A 397 -49.64 14.56 9.58
CA SER A 397 -49.56 13.14 9.95
C SER A 397 -49.51 12.04 8.86
N ARG A 398 -48.32 11.42 8.78
CA ARG A 398 -48.04 9.97 8.58
C ARG A 398 -47.98 9.35 7.15
N THR A 399 -46.78 8.82 6.89
CA THR A 399 -46.44 7.54 6.23
C THR A 399 -46.74 7.32 4.73
N ALA A 400 -45.67 7.40 3.92
CA ALA A 400 -45.46 6.63 2.68
C ALA A 400 -43.95 6.33 2.58
N LYS A 401 -43.49 5.06 2.66
CA LYS A 401 -43.43 4.04 1.59
C LYS A 401 -42.52 4.41 0.42
N VAL A 402 -41.47 3.61 0.26
CA VAL A 402 -40.44 3.60 -0.79
C VAL A 402 -41.07 3.60 -2.20
N PRO A 403 -40.60 4.44 -3.15
CA PRO A 403 -41.00 4.34 -4.54
C PRO A 403 -40.26 3.17 -5.22
N ARG A 404 -41.03 2.22 -5.76
CA ARG A 404 -40.51 1.20 -6.69
C ARG A 404 -40.21 1.83 -8.05
N GLN A 405 -39.17 1.34 -8.73
CA GLN A 405 -38.92 1.66 -10.14
C GLN A 405 -40.15 1.33 -11.01
N GLY A 406 -40.60 2.31 -11.79
CA GLY A 406 -41.58 2.09 -12.84
C GLY A 406 -40.93 1.42 -14.04
N CYS A 407 -41.33 0.18 -14.34
CA CYS A 407 -40.88 -0.55 -15.51
C CYS A 407 -41.38 0.11 -16.80
N MET A 408 -40.48 0.38 -17.76
CA MET A 408 -40.89 0.70 -19.13
C MET A 408 -41.65 -0.49 -19.71
N GLY A 409 -42.85 -0.23 -20.23
CA GLY A 409 -43.77 -1.30 -20.63
C GLY A 409 -43.20 -2.20 -21.74
N HIS A 410 -43.50 -3.51 -21.63
CA HIS A 410 -43.15 -4.57 -22.57
C HIS A 410 -43.31 -4.18 -24.06
N ARG A 411 -44.33 -3.36 -24.36
CA ARG A 411 -44.63 -2.85 -25.72
C ARG A 411 -43.51 -1.98 -26.31
N CYS A 412 -42.77 -1.20 -25.51
CA CYS A 412 -41.65 -0.38 -26.01
C CYS A 412 -40.42 -1.23 -26.36
N VAL A 413 -40.12 -2.24 -25.55
CA VAL A 413 -39.03 -3.20 -25.82
C VAL A 413 -39.37 -4.02 -27.07
N GLN A 414 -40.60 -4.51 -27.17
CA GLN A 414 -41.08 -5.27 -28.33
C GLN A 414 -41.06 -4.44 -29.63
N ALA A 415 -41.40 -3.15 -29.57
CA ALA A 415 -41.29 -2.24 -30.70
C ALA A 415 -39.83 -2.00 -31.13
N MET A 416 -38.89 -1.85 -30.19
CA MET A 416 -37.46 -1.74 -30.52
C MET A 416 -36.91 -3.01 -31.18
N VAL A 417 -37.27 -4.19 -30.68
CA VAL A 417 -36.82 -5.47 -31.28
C VAL A 417 -37.36 -5.64 -32.70
N ILE A 418 -38.64 -5.35 -32.96
CA ILE A 418 -39.23 -5.44 -34.30
C ILE A 418 -38.52 -4.47 -35.27
N SER A 419 -38.29 -3.22 -34.85
CA SER A 419 -37.55 -2.24 -35.66
C SER A 419 -36.13 -2.71 -36.00
N LEU A 420 -35.43 -3.35 -35.05
CA LEU A 420 -34.06 -3.83 -35.25
C LEU A 420 -34.00 -5.03 -36.22
N VAL A 421 -34.97 -5.94 -36.14
CA VAL A 421 -35.12 -7.06 -37.09
C VAL A 421 -35.43 -6.55 -38.50
N ILE A 422 -36.29 -5.55 -38.65
CA ILE A 422 -36.57 -4.91 -39.95
C ILE A 422 -35.30 -4.28 -40.53
N VAL A 423 -34.54 -3.52 -39.74
CA VAL A 423 -33.29 -2.89 -40.19
C VAL A 423 -32.24 -3.93 -40.62
N MET A 424 -32.18 -5.09 -39.96
CA MET A 424 -31.30 -6.19 -40.38
C MET A 424 -31.80 -6.92 -41.63
N ALA A 425 -33.12 -7.09 -41.79
CA ALA A 425 -33.71 -7.74 -42.95
C ALA A 425 -33.59 -6.93 -44.26
N PHE A 426 -33.48 -5.60 -44.18
CA PHE A 426 -33.24 -4.70 -45.32
C PHE A 426 -31.75 -4.30 -45.49
N ARG A 427 -30.82 -5.05 -44.87
CA ARG A 427 -29.37 -4.82 -44.94
C ARG A 427 -28.59 -5.98 -45.59
N TYR A 428 -29.30 -6.88 -46.27
CA TYR A 428 -28.78 -7.94 -47.14
C TYR A 428 -29.49 -7.89 -48.50
#